data_AF-A0A3N5EUF3-F1
#
_entry.id   AF-A0A3N5EUF3-F1
#
_cell.length_a   1.000
_cell.length_b   1.000
_cell.length_c   1.000
_cell.angle_alpha   90.00
_cell.angle_beta   90.00
_cell.angle_gamma   90.00
#
_symmetry.space_group_name_H-M   'P 1'
#
loop_
_entity.id
_entity.type
_entity.pdbx_description
1 polymer ?
#
loop_
_entity_poly.entity_id
_entity_poly.type
_entity_poly.pdbx_seq_one_letter_code
_entity_poly.pdbx_strand_id
1 'polypeptide(L)'
;MSRMILLLLLAGCSAASAPAVTDEDRSRFLLMAVLDGLWADGPDPALLQPLLDTPRDHFVPKCPICTPVAHAVRMYVETSDVPVYGARGNAFPKELADGLKSAERAKRVRALEGLVARYVDRRFARMSPAERTEMKRYLDVGKQDGMALMEPEFGRACPSCSGATGGKP
;
A
#
# COMPACT_ATOMS: atom_id res chain seq x y z
N MET A 1 -31.69 59.96 -15.94
CA MET A 1 -31.76 59.05 -14.77
C MET A 1 -31.51 57.62 -15.26
N SER A 2 -30.24 57.22 -15.37
CA SER A 2 -29.85 55.90 -15.91
C SER A 2 -29.59 54.93 -14.77
N ARG A 3 -30.39 53.86 -14.68
CA ARG A 3 -30.15 52.72 -13.80
C ARG A 3 -29.32 51.69 -14.55
N MET A 4 -28.06 51.55 -14.17
CA MET A 4 -27.12 50.56 -14.71
C MET A 4 -27.27 49.28 -13.88
N ILE A 5 -27.84 48.23 -14.48
CA ILE A 5 -28.00 46.92 -13.87
C ILE A 5 -26.70 46.13 -14.09
N LEU A 6 -25.98 45.85 -13.01
CA LEU A 6 -24.77 45.04 -13.01
C LEU A 6 -25.17 43.56 -12.86
N LEU A 7 -25.15 42.81 -13.96
CA LEU A 7 -25.34 41.36 -13.96
C LEU A 7 -24.04 40.67 -13.52
N LEU A 8 -24.03 40.19 -12.27
CA LEU A 8 -23.00 39.26 -11.78
C LEU A 8 -23.21 37.89 -12.44
N LEU A 9 -22.36 37.58 -13.41
CA LEU A 9 -22.17 36.24 -13.95
C LEU A 9 -21.46 35.37 -12.89
N LEU A 10 -22.26 34.62 -12.12
CA LEU A 10 -21.78 33.49 -11.34
C LEU A 10 -21.38 32.37 -12.31
N ALA A 11 -20.12 32.38 -12.75
CA ALA A 11 -19.51 31.24 -13.41
C ALA A 11 -19.41 30.09 -12.40
N GLY A 12 -20.43 29.24 -12.38
CA GLY A 12 -20.43 28.01 -11.60
C GLY A 12 -19.32 27.09 -12.11
N CYS A 13 -18.21 27.01 -11.36
CA CYS A 13 -17.25 25.93 -11.52
C CYS A 13 -17.98 24.61 -11.24
N SER A 14 -18.45 23.95 -12.30
CA SER A 14 -18.89 22.57 -12.21
C SER A 14 -17.68 21.75 -11.79
N ALA A 15 -17.69 21.24 -10.55
CA ALA A 15 -16.65 20.34 -10.08
C ALA A 15 -16.67 19.11 -10.99
N ALA A 16 -15.65 18.99 -11.85
CA ALA A 16 -15.45 17.79 -12.64
C ALA A 16 -15.36 16.62 -11.65
N SER A 17 -16.28 15.66 -11.77
CA SER A 17 -16.25 14.45 -10.96
C SER A 17 -14.92 13.76 -11.18
N ALA A 18 -14.19 13.47 -10.10
CA ALA A 18 -12.97 12.70 -10.18
C ALA A 18 -13.25 11.38 -10.92
N PRO A 19 -12.35 10.91 -11.80
CA PRO A 19 -12.51 9.63 -12.46
C PRO A 19 -12.67 8.52 -11.41
N ALA A 20 -13.59 7.59 -11.65
CA ALA A 20 -13.85 6.48 -10.73
C ALA A 20 -12.59 5.61 -10.60
N VAL A 21 -12.19 5.29 -9.37
CA VAL A 21 -11.10 4.35 -9.10
C VAL A 21 -11.55 2.95 -9.54
N THR A 22 -10.64 2.20 -10.16
CA THR A 22 -10.88 0.82 -10.62
C THR A 22 -10.07 -0.20 -9.81
N ASP A 23 -10.33 -1.50 -10.03
CA ASP A 23 -9.50 -2.58 -9.46
C ASP A 23 -8.04 -2.47 -9.92
N GLU A 24 -7.81 -2.09 -11.18
CA GLU A 24 -6.46 -1.88 -11.71
C GLU A 24 -5.77 -0.71 -11.00
N ASP A 25 -6.49 0.37 -10.72
CA ASP A 25 -5.94 1.52 -9.98
C ASP A 25 -5.57 1.15 -8.55
N ARG A 26 -6.37 0.33 -7.86
CA ARG A 26 -6.03 -0.21 -6.54
C ARG A 26 -4.77 -1.06 -6.60
N SER A 27 -4.69 -1.99 -7.55
CA SER A 27 -3.52 -2.86 -7.70
C SER A 27 -2.26 -2.05 -8.01
N ARG A 28 -2.35 -1.07 -8.93
CA ARG A 28 -1.25 -0.17 -9.27
C ARG A 28 -0.84 0.70 -8.08
N PHE A 29 -1.82 1.21 -7.31
CA PHE A 29 -1.56 1.99 -6.11
C PHE A 29 -0.72 1.19 -5.10
N LEU A 30 -1.14 -0.03 -4.77
CA LEU A 30 -0.45 -0.89 -3.80
C LEU A 30 0.93 -1.33 -4.26
N LEU A 31 1.04 -1.77 -5.53
CA LEU A 31 2.31 -2.17 -6.14
C LEU A 31 3.32 -1.02 -6.04
N MET A 32 2.93 0.17 -6.51
CA MET A 32 3.82 1.33 -6.53
C MET A 32 4.09 1.87 -5.12
N ALA A 33 3.12 1.85 -4.20
CA ALA A 33 3.36 2.25 -2.81
C ALA A 33 4.50 1.44 -2.18
N VAL A 34 4.40 0.11 -2.26
CA VAL A 34 5.36 -0.78 -1.63
C VAL A 34 6.69 -0.74 -2.37
N LEU A 35 6.71 -0.80 -3.71
CA LEU A 35 7.95 -0.81 -4.48
C LEU A 35 8.73 0.52 -4.36
N ASP A 36 8.06 1.66 -4.51
CA ASP A 36 8.69 2.98 -4.31
C ASP A 36 9.21 3.14 -2.87
N GLY A 37 8.47 2.58 -1.90
CA GLY A 37 8.85 2.59 -0.50
C GLY A 37 10.11 1.78 -0.21
N LEU A 38 10.17 0.56 -0.73
CA LEU A 38 11.33 -0.32 -0.63
C LEU A 38 12.56 0.29 -1.31
N TRP A 39 12.44 0.82 -2.54
CA TRP A 39 13.57 1.49 -3.20
C TRP A 39 14.03 2.77 -2.47
N ALA A 40 13.11 3.51 -1.85
CA ALA A 40 13.46 4.71 -1.12
C ALA A 40 14.19 4.42 0.21
N ASP A 41 13.78 3.37 0.93
CA ASP A 41 14.36 3.01 2.23
C ASP A 41 15.54 2.02 2.08
N GLY A 42 15.65 1.33 0.93
CA GLY A 42 16.79 0.50 0.54
C GLY A 42 17.18 -0.63 1.48
N PRO A 43 16.25 -1.46 2.02
CA PRO A 43 16.64 -2.60 2.84
C PRO A 43 17.44 -3.64 2.04
N ASP A 44 18.31 -4.39 2.72
CA ASP A 44 18.91 -5.59 2.14
C ASP A 44 17.80 -6.55 1.65
N PRO A 45 17.78 -6.94 0.36
CA PRO A 45 16.82 -7.90 -0.20
C PRO A 45 16.69 -9.19 0.62
N ALA A 46 17.78 -9.67 1.23
CA ALA A 46 17.78 -10.88 2.04
C ALA A 46 16.83 -10.80 3.25
N LEU A 47 16.49 -9.59 3.72
CA LEU A 47 15.51 -9.37 4.80
C LEU A 47 14.09 -9.76 4.39
N LEU A 48 13.78 -9.70 3.09
CA LEU A 48 12.44 -9.97 2.55
C LEU A 48 12.30 -11.40 2.03
N GLN A 49 13.41 -12.11 1.81
CA GLN A 49 13.42 -13.48 1.32
C GLN A 49 12.51 -14.43 2.12
N PRO A 50 12.46 -14.38 3.47
CA PRO A 50 11.55 -15.24 4.24
C PRO A 50 10.06 -15.06 3.89
N LEU A 51 9.66 -13.89 3.39
CA LEU A 51 8.29 -13.66 2.94
C LEU A 51 7.99 -14.37 1.61
N LEU A 52 9.02 -14.56 0.78
CA LEU A 52 8.93 -15.16 -0.55
C LEU A 52 9.13 -16.68 -0.51
N ASP A 53 9.90 -17.19 0.45
CA ASP A 53 10.12 -18.62 0.65
C ASP A 53 8.86 -19.32 1.18
N THR A 54 8.11 -18.66 2.07
CA THR A 54 6.80 -19.14 2.56
C THR A 54 5.69 -18.11 2.30
N PRO A 55 5.30 -17.87 1.04
CA PRO A 55 4.37 -16.80 0.70
C PRO A 55 2.98 -17.03 1.31
N ARG A 56 2.56 -18.28 1.49
CA ARG A 56 1.30 -18.65 2.16
C ARG A 56 1.28 -18.30 3.65
N ASP A 57 2.41 -18.08 4.31
CA ASP A 57 2.38 -17.62 5.70
C ASP A 57 2.01 -16.14 5.82
N HIS A 58 2.13 -15.38 4.74
CA HIS A 58 2.17 -13.91 4.76
C HIS A 58 1.14 -13.26 3.82
N PHE A 59 0.81 -13.92 2.71
CA PHE A 59 -0.03 -13.38 1.63
C PHE A 59 -1.20 -14.33 1.33
N VAL A 60 -2.43 -13.84 1.54
CA VAL A 60 -3.65 -14.58 1.19
C VAL A 60 -3.72 -14.76 -0.35
N PRO A 61 -3.79 -16.00 -0.87
CA PRO A 61 -3.87 -16.25 -2.31
C PRO A 61 -5.07 -15.55 -2.96
N LYS A 62 -4.85 -14.95 -4.13
CA LYS A 62 -5.88 -14.22 -4.91
C LYS A 62 -6.51 -13.02 -4.19
N CYS A 63 -6.05 -12.65 -3.00
CA CYS A 63 -6.48 -11.42 -2.36
C CYS A 63 -6.02 -10.21 -3.21
N PRO A 64 -6.93 -9.26 -3.52
CA PRO A 64 -6.62 -8.13 -4.38
C PRO A 64 -5.65 -7.12 -3.73
N ILE A 65 -5.42 -7.22 -2.41
CA ILE A 65 -4.40 -6.45 -1.70
C ILE A 65 -3.08 -7.23 -1.60
N CYS A 66 -3.12 -8.50 -1.20
CA CYS A 66 -1.90 -9.31 -1.03
C CYS A 66 -1.13 -9.49 -2.33
N THR A 67 -1.84 -9.72 -3.44
CA THR A 67 -1.22 -9.99 -4.74
C THR A 67 -0.29 -8.85 -5.19
N PRO A 68 -0.73 -7.58 -5.30
CA PRO A 68 0.18 -6.49 -5.68
C PRO A 68 1.28 -6.23 -4.65
N VAL A 69 1.04 -6.46 -3.35
CA VAL A 69 2.08 -6.32 -2.32
C VAL A 69 3.17 -7.39 -2.48
N ALA A 70 2.78 -8.66 -2.65
CA ALA A 70 3.71 -9.77 -2.87
C ALA A 70 4.51 -9.57 -4.17
N HIS A 71 3.87 -9.08 -5.23
CA HIS A 71 4.56 -8.72 -6.47
C HIS A 71 5.58 -7.60 -6.26
N ALA A 72 5.25 -6.54 -5.54
CA ALA A 72 6.20 -5.47 -5.23
C ALA A 72 7.43 -5.98 -4.46
N VAL A 73 7.20 -6.81 -3.44
CA VAL A 73 8.29 -7.42 -2.65
C VAL A 73 9.16 -8.31 -3.54
N ARG A 74 8.56 -9.17 -4.37
CA ARG A 74 9.29 -10.02 -5.30
C ARG A 74 10.12 -9.20 -6.29
N MET A 75 9.51 -8.20 -6.93
CA MET A 75 10.21 -7.32 -7.87
C MET A 75 11.41 -6.64 -7.22
N TYR A 76 11.26 -6.15 -5.98
CA TYR A 76 12.37 -5.54 -5.25
C TYR A 76 13.52 -6.52 -5.03
N VAL A 77 13.22 -7.76 -4.60
CA VAL A 77 14.24 -8.79 -4.35
C VAL A 77 14.92 -9.25 -5.64
N GLU A 78 14.16 -9.52 -6.70
CA GLU A 78 14.67 -10.06 -7.97
C GLU A 78 15.40 -9.02 -8.83
N THR A 79 15.12 -7.72 -8.64
CA THR A 79 15.74 -6.63 -9.41
C THR A 79 16.91 -5.97 -8.67
N SER A 80 17.44 -6.61 -7.63
CA SER A 80 18.43 -6.02 -6.71
C SER A 80 19.84 -5.80 -7.29
N ASP A 81 20.09 -6.28 -8.51
CA ASP A 81 21.30 -5.94 -9.29
C ASP A 81 21.27 -4.50 -9.84
N VAL A 82 20.13 -3.81 -9.76
CA VAL A 82 20.06 -2.37 -10.03
C VAL A 82 20.87 -1.69 -8.92
N PRO A 83 21.89 -0.88 -9.26
CA PRO A 83 22.75 -0.24 -8.27
C PRO A 83 21.85 0.39 -7.22
N VAL A 84 22.02 -0.02 -5.96
CA VAL A 84 21.40 0.60 -4.81
C VAL A 84 21.75 2.07 -4.94
N TYR A 85 20.86 2.86 -5.56
CA TYR A 85 21.00 4.30 -5.69
C TYR A 85 21.14 4.75 -4.26
N GLY A 86 22.38 5.07 -3.84
CA GLY A 86 22.79 5.13 -2.44
C GLY A 86 21.64 5.69 -1.63
N ALA A 87 21.08 4.86 -0.74
CA ALA A 87 19.74 5.01 -0.16
C ALA A 87 19.34 6.49 -0.10
N ARG A 88 18.26 6.90 -0.79
CA ARG A 88 17.85 8.30 -0.95
C ARG A 88 17.37 8.97 0.35
N GLY A 89 18.05 8.73 1.48
CA GLY A 89 17.98 9.53 2.69
C GLY A 89 17.17 8.94 3.85
N ASN A 90 16.48 7.80 3.68
CA ASN A 90 15.74 7.16 4.77
C ASN A 90 16.42 5.85 5.18
N ALA A 91 16.99 5.81 6.39
CA ALA A 91 17.41 4.54 6.97
C ALA A 91 16.19 3.60 7.12
N PHE A 92 16.30 2.37 6.63
CA PHE A 92 15.27 1.35 6.84
C PHE A 92 15.09 1.11 8.36
N PRO A 93 13.87 1.18 8.91
CA PRO A 93 13.66 1.07 10.36
C PRO A 93 14.16 -0.27 10.92
N LYS A 94 14.95 -0.20 11.99
CA LYS A 94 15.57 -1.37 12.62
C LYS A 94 14.51 -2.38 13.09
N GLU A 95 13.41 -1.89 13.64
CA GLU A 95 12.30 -2.69 14.15
C GLU A 95 11.62 -3.50 13.03
N LEU A 96 11.49 -2.91 11.84
CA LEU A 96 10.98 -3.63 10.66
C LEU A 96 11.99 -4.68 10.19
N ALA A 97 13.28 -4.34 10.11
CA ALA A 97 14.32 -5.30 9.73
C ALA A 97 14.37 -6.50 10.69
N ASP A 98 14.36 -6.24 11.99
CA ASP A 98 14.42 -7.28 13.03
C ASP A 98 13.15 -8.16 13.04
N GLY A 99 11.97 -7.57 12.78
CA GLY A 99 10.74 -8.33 12.68
C GLY A 99 10.64 -9.17 11.39
N LEU A 100 11.05 -8.64 10.24
CA LEU A 100 10.98 -9.32 8.94
C LEU A 100 11.90 -10.55 8.84
N LYS A 101 13.11 -10.48 9.42
CA LYS A 101 14.04 -11.63 9.46
C LYS A 101 13.76 -12.62 10.59
N SER A 102 12.75 -12.37 11.42
CA SER A 102 12.49 -13.22 12.58
C SER A 102 12.07 -14.63 12.18
N ALA A 103 12.55 -15.65 12.91
CA ALA A 103 12.07 -17.02 12.76
C ALA A 103 10.59 -17.17 13.20
N GLU A 104 10.11 -16.29 14.07
CA GLU A 104 8.72 -16.32 14.55
C GLU A 104 7.78 -15.67 13.52
N ARG A 105 6.85 -16.47 12.97
CA ARG A 105 5.85 -15.99 12.00
C ARG A 105 5.10 -14.75 12.50
N ALA A 106 4.71 -14.72 13.78
CA ALA A 106 3.95 -13.60 14.34
C ALA A 106 4.73 -12.26 14.28
N LYS A 107 6.05 -12.30 14.46
CA LYS A 107 6.92 -11.12 14.33
C LYS A 107 7.02 -10.67 12.87
N ARG A 108 7.18 -11.62 11.94
CA ARG A 108 7.19 -11.32 10.49
C ARG A 108 5.88 -10.69 10.03
N VAL A 109 4.75 -11.25 10.42
CA VAL A 109 3.41 -10.73 10.10
C VAL A 109 3.24 -9.29 10.59
N ARG A 110 3.58 -9.00 11.85
CA ARG A 110 3.52 -7.63 12.40
C ARG A 110 4.45 -6.66 11.67
N ALA A 111 5.65 -7.10 11.31
CA ALA A 111 6.60 -6.27 10.58
C ALA A 111 6.12 -6.00 9.14
N LEU A 112 5.55 -6.99 8.46
CA LEU A 112 4.95 -6.83 7.15
C LEU A 112 3.76 -5.87 7.19
N GLU A 113 2.89 -5.97 8.19
CA GLU A 113 1.79 -5.02 8.41
C GLU A 113 2.31 -3.59 8.55
N GLY A 114 3.31 -3.37 9.42
CA GLY A 114 3.93 -2.06 9.63
C GLY A 114 4.63 -1.51 8.39
N LEU A 115 5.28 -2.37 7.61
CA LEU A 115 5.91 -2.02 6.33
C LEU A 115 4.86 -1.53 5.32
N VAL A 116 3.79 -2.29 5.13
CA VAL A 116 2.72 -1.92 4.20
C VAL A 116 2.04 -0.62 4.65
N ALA A 117 1.71 -0.49 5.93
CA ALA A 117 1.10 0.72 6.48
C ALA A 117 1.96 1.96 6.20
N ARG A 118 3.26 1.90 6.53
CA ARG A 118 4.22 3.00 6.31
C ARG A 118 4.24 3.46 4.85
N TYR A 119 4.28 2.53 3.91
CA TYR A 119 4.40 2.86 2.48
C TYR A 119 3.08 3.31 1.86
N VAL A 120 1.97 2.74 2.29
CA VAL A 120 0.63 3.18 1.90
C VAL A 120 0.36 4.60 2.42
N ASP A 121 0.67 4.90 3.68
CA ASP A 121 0.54 6.23 4.26
C ASP A 121 1.39 7.27 3.52
N ARG A 122 2.65 6.91 3.21
CA ARG A 122 3.55 7.77 2.43
C ARG A 122 2.97 8.08 1.04
N ARG A 123 2.33 7.10 0.39
CA ARG A 123 1.71 7.33 -0.93
C ARG A 123 0.45 8.18 -0.81
N PHE A 124 -0.39 7.95 0.20
CA PHE A 124 -1.57 8.79 0.47
C PHE A 124 -1.23 10.24 0.76
N ALA A 125 -0.08 10.53 1.38
CA ALA A 125 0.38 11.89 1.64
C ALA A 125 0.58 12.73 0.36
N ARG A 126 0.74 12.08 -0.81
CA ARG A 126 0.94 12.73 -2.12
C ARG A 126 -0.34 12.87 -2.95
N MET A 127 -1.47 12.37 -2.44
CA MET A 127 -2.77 12.42 -3.12
C MET A 127 -3.62 13.56 -2.62
N SER A 128 -4.55 14.04 -3.45
CA SER A 128 -5.59 14.98 -3.00
C SER A 128 -6.52 14.31 -1.98
N PRO A 129 -7.24 15.09 -1.14
CA PRO A 129 -8.21 14.54 -0.19
C PRO A 129 -9.31 13.68 -0.83
N ALA A 130 -9.77 14.05 -2.03
CA ALA A 130 -10.82 13.34 -2.76
C ALA A 130 -10.33 11.97 -3.25
N GLU A 131 -9.19 11.93 -3.94
CA GLU A 131 -8.59 10.67 -4.41
C GLU A 131 -8.24 9.74 -3.24
N ARG A 132 -7.72 10.31 -2.14
CA ARG A 132 -7.40 9.55 -0.92
C ARG A 132 -8.65 8.88 -0.34
N THR A 133 -9.75 9.62 -0.24
CA THR A 133 -11.02 9.10 0.30
C THR A 133 -11.54 7.95 -0.57
N GLU A 134 -11.53 8.13 -1.89
CA GLU A 134 -12.03 7.10 -2.81
C GLU A 134 -11.13 5.86 -2.83
N MET A 135 -9.80 6.03 -2.86
CA MET A 135 -8.87 4.92 -2.80
C MET A 135 -8.98 4.14 -1.47
N LYS A 136 -9.17 4.82 -0.34
CA LYS A 136 -9.42 4.15 0.95
C LYS A 136 -10.65 3.25 0.90
N ARG A 137 -11.76 3.74 0.34
CA ARG A 137 -12.98 2.96 0.13
C ARG A 137 -12.71 1.69 -0.70
N TYR A 138 -11.91 1.81 -1.76
CA TYR A 138 -11.55 0.66 -2.59
C TYR A 138 -10.59 -0.33 -1.92
N LEU A 139 -9.70 0.14 -1.05
CA LEU A 139 -8.89 -0.74 -0.21
C LEU A 139 -9.77 -1.49 0.80
N ASP A 140 -10.80 -0.86 1.37
CA ASP A 140 -11.73 -1.55 2.27
C ASP A 140 -12.53 -2.64 1.56
N VAL A 141 -13.01 -2.39 0.33
CA VAL A 141 -13.65 -3.42 -0.51
C VAL A 141 -12.67 -4.56 -0.81
N GLY A 142 -11.46 -4.23 -1.27
CA GLY A 142 -10.44 -5.25 -1.54
C GLY A 142 -10.04 -6.07 -0.32
N LYS A 143 -10.09 -5.48 0.88
CA LYS A 143 -9.91 -6.18 2.15
C LYS A 143 -11.06 -7.15 2.39
N GLN A 144 -12.31 -6.72 2.23
CA GLN A 144 -13.47 -7.61 2.40
C GLN A 144 -13.38 -8.83 1.47
N ASP A 145 -13.09 -8.60 0.19
CA ASP A 145 -12.90 -9.66 -0.81
C ASP A 145 -11.76 -10.60 -0.42
N GLY A 146 -10.62 -10.04 0.01
CA GLY A 146 -9.46 -10.83 0.45
C GLY A 146 -9.74 -11.65 1.71
N MET A 147 -10.48 -11.10 2.67
CA MET A 147 -10.83 -11.81 3.91
C MET A 147 -11.84 -12.93 3.66
N ALA A 148 -12.69 -12.83 2.63
CA ALA A 148 -13.57 -13.93 2.22
C ALA A 148 -12.81 -15.14 1.66
N LEU A 149 -11.55 -14.94 1.24
CA LEU A 149 -10.65 -15.98 0.74
C LEU A 149 -9.68 -16.51 1.81
N MET A 150 -9.77 -16.01 3.04
CA MET A 150 -8.81 -16.31 4.09
C MET A 150 -9.09 -17.67 4.73
N GLU A 151 -8.12 -18.57 4.59
CA GLU A 151 -8.16 -19.91 5.21
C GLU A 151 -7.72 -19.85 6.70
N PRO A 152 -8.10 -20.84 7.55
CA PRO A 152 -7.81 -20.82 8.98
C PRO A 152 -6.33 -20.70 9.34
N GLU A 153 -5.43 -21.21 8.48
CA GLU A 153 -3.97 -21.16 8.64
C GLU A 153 -3.40 -19.74 8.68
N PHE A 154 -4.09 -18.77 8.10
CA PHE A 154 -3.66 -17.36 8.11
C PHE A 154 -3.89 -16.68 9.47
N GLY A 155 -4.74 -17.25 10.34
CA GLY A 155 -5.09 -16.71 11.64
C GLY A 155 -6.33 -15.81 11.58
N ARG A 156 -6.29 -14.64 12.26
CA ARG A 156 -7.44 -13.72 12.36
C ARG A 156 -7.33 -12.46 11.50
N ALA A 157 -6.15 -12.15 10.99
CA ALA A 157 -5.90 -10.94 10.21
C ALA A 157 -4.84 -11.18 9.14
N CYS A 158 -5.01 -10.51 8.00
CA CYS A 158 -4.02 -10.47 6.93
C CYS A 158 -3.14 -9.22 7.07
N PRO A 159 -1.80 -9.33 7.19
CA PRO A 159 -0.93 -8.18 7.43
C PRO A 159 -0.98 -7.14 6.29
N SER A 160 -1.03 -7.57 5.03
CA SER A 160 -1.14 -6.65 3.89
C SER A 160 -2.46 -5.87 3.89
N CYS A 161 -3.59 -6.54 4.17
CA CYS A 161 -4.89 -5.89 4.28
C CYS A 161 -4.94 -4.92 5.46
N SER A 162 -4.50 -5.35 6.65
CA SER A 162 -4.48 -4.49 7.85
C SER A 162 -3.60 -3.26 7.64
N GLY A 163 -2.39 -3.45 7.09
CA GLY A 163 -1.47 -2.36 6.79
C GLY A 163 -2.04 -1.40 5.74
N ALA A 164 -2.67 -1.91 4.68
CA ALA A 164 -3.22 -1.07 3.62
C ALA A 164 -4.45 -0.27 4.04
N THR A 165 -5.31 -0.81 4.92
CA THR A 165 -6.55 -0.14 5.36
C THR A 165 -6.40 0.63 6.67
N GLY A 166 -5.22 0.64 7.30
CA GLY A 166 -5.02 1.23 8.63
C GLY A 166 -5.82 0.51 9.72
N GLY A 167 -6.07 -0.79 9.55
CA GLY A 167 -6.76 -1.58 10.57
C GLY A 167 -5.93 -1.63 11.84
N LYS A 168 -6.50 -1.22 12.97
CA LYS A 168 -5.91 -1.61 14.26
C LYS A 168 -6.03 -3.13 14.40
N PRO A 169 -4.98 -3.81 14.88
CA PRO A 169 -4.97 -5.26 15.07
C PRO A 169 -6.06 -5.75 16.02
#